data_AF-A0A382FGM5-F1
#
_entry.id   AF-A0A382FGM5-F1
#
_cell.length_a   1.000
_cell.length_b   1.000
_cell.length_c   1.000
_cell.angle_alpha   90.00
_cell.angle_beta   90.00
_cell.angle_gamma   90.00
#
_symmetry.space_group_name_H-M   'P 1'
#
loop_
_entity.id
_entity.type
_entity.pdbx_description
1 polymer ?
#
loop_
_entity_poly.entity_id
_entity_poly.type
_entity_poly.pdbx_seq_one_letter_code
_entity_poly.pdbx_strand_id
1 'polypeptide(L)'
;MPTVAEKFISDNSAKVHDRIRISTDTRTYEGFLLPSHNFSGEDIVVLKLDNGYNIGVSVEGAELTILSNAKKNKAEFPKKKKDKRLKDISVLATGGTIASFVDYKTGAVSPAITAEQLVNSV
;
A
#
# COMPACT_ATOMS: atom_id res chain seq x y z
N MET A 1 -15.10 10.70 13.42
CA MET A 1 -14.08 11.74 13.68
C MET A 1 -12.73 11.13 13.37
N PRO A 2 -11.74 11.90 12.89
CA PRO A 2 -10.42 11.34 12.65
C PRO A 2 -9.80 10.85 13.96
N THR A 3 -9.10 9.72 13.90
CA THR A 3 -8.40 9.15 15.06
C THR A 3 -7.23 10.05 15.49
N VAL A 4 -6.66 9.79 16.67
CA VAL A 4 -5.50 10.52 17.17
C VAL A 4 -4.31 10.36 16.22
N ALA A 5 -4.08 9.13 15.74
CA ALA A 5 -3.06 8.83 14.74
C ALA A 5 -3.30 9.55 13.40
N GLU A 6 -4.55 9.61 12.92
CA GLU A 6 -4.89 10.31 11.68
C GLU A 6 -4.63 11.82 11.78
N LYS A 7 -4.97 12.44 12.93
CA LYS A 7 -4.63 13.84 13.19
C LYS A 7 -3.12 14.05 13.24
N PHE A 8 -2.40 13.21 13.98
CA PHE A 8 -0.94 13.27 14.09
C PHE A 8 -0.25 13.20 12.71
N ILE A 9 -0.70 12.30 11.83
CA ILE A 9 -0.19 12.20 10.45
C ILE A 9 -0.49 13.49 9.68
N SER A 10 -1.74 13.99 9.74
CA SER A 10 -2.18 15.19 9.02
C SER A 10 -1.47 16.46 9.49
N ASP A 11 -1.28 16.62 10.80
CA ASP A 11 -0.63 17.79 11.41
C ASP A 11 0.84 17.89 10.97
N ASN A 12 1.49 16.74 10.72
CA ASN A 12 2.84 16.67 10.17
C ASN A 12 2.88 16.65 8.62
N SER A 13 1.74 16.85 7.96
CA SER A 13 1.61 16.84 6.49
C SER A 13 2.09 15.54 5.80
N ALA A 14 2.16 14.43 6.55
CA ALA A 14 2.56 13.14 6.03
C ALA A 14 1.40 12.45 5.30
N LYS A 15 1.74 11.59 4.33
CA LYS A 15 0.76 10.83 3.54
C LYS A 15 1.10 9.35 3.55
N VAL A 16 0.06 8.52 3.40
CA VAL A 16 0.23 7.07 3.26
C VAL A 16 1.22 6.78 2.12
N HIS A 17 2.14 5.86 2.37
CA HIS A 17 3.28 5.47 1.55
C HIS A 17 4.47 6.45 1.50
N ASP A 18 4.44 7.55 2.25
CA ASP A 18 5.64 8.34 2.50
C ASP A 18 6.63 7.53 3.34
N ARG A 19 7.93 7.72 3.08
CA ARG A 19 8.98 7.23 3.97
C ARG A 19 9.14 8.24 5.09
N ILE A 20 8.90 7.80 6.31
CA ILE A 20 8.93 8.65 7.50
C ILE A 20 9.86 8.06 8.56
N ARG A 21 10.28 8.93 9.47
CA ARG A 21 10.94 8.59 10.71
C ARG A 21 10.02 8.95 11.87
N ILE A 22 9.83 8.02 12.80
CA ILE A 22 9.12 8.26 14.06
C ILE A 22 10.12 8.08 15.19
N SER A 23 10.32 9.13 15.99
CA SER A 23 11.14 9.11 17.19
C SER A 23 10.25 9.11 18.42
N THR A 24 10.48 8.17 19.32
CA THR A 24 9.90 8.11 20.66
C THR A 24 11.01 8.36 21.69
N ASP A 25 10.67 8.53 22.96
CA ASP A 25 11.64 8.73 24.05
C ASP A 25 12.74 7.66 24.11
N THR A 26 12.44 6.43 23.65
CA THR A 26 13.34 5.28 23.78
C THR A 26 13.98 4.86 22.48
N ARG A 27 13.30 5.05 21.34
CA ARG A 27 13.69 4.47 20.05
C ARG A 27 13.22 5.31 18.87
N THR A 28 13.99 5.22 17.79
CA THR A 28 13.64 5.78 16.48
C THR A 28 13.40 4.65 15.50
N TYR A 29 12.32 4.77 14.74
CA TYR A 29 11.94 3.84 13.68
C TYR A 29 11.89 4.58 12.34
N GLU A 30 12.32 3.92 11.29
CA GLU A 30 12.24 4.42 9.92
C GLU A 30 11.55 3.40 9.03
N GLY A 31 10.63 3.86 8.20
CA GLY A 31 9.87 2.98 7.32
C GLY A 31 8.85 3.71 6.46
N PHE A 32 8.07 2.94 5.71
CA PHE A 32 6.95 3.46 4.94
C PHE A 32 5.69 3.54 5.80
N LEU A 33 5.02 4.69 5.78
CA LEU A 33 3.72 4.86 6.42
C LEU A 33 2.68 3.98 5.71
N LEU A 34 2.06 3.07 6.45
CA LEU A 34 0.98 2.21 5.96
C LEU A 34 -0.38 2.79 6.36
N PRO A 35 -1.45 2.46 5.60
CA PRO A 35 -2.80 2.78 6.04
C PRO A 35 -3.13 2.07 7.36
N SER A 36 -3.88 2.75 8.23
CA SER A 36 -4.46 2.12 9.42
C SER A 36 -5.46 1.04 8.99
N HIS A 37 -5.59 -0.01 9.81
CA HIS A 37 -6.59 -1.05 9.59
C HIS A 37 -7.61 -1.05 10.74
N ASN A 38 -8.76 -1.69 10.55
CA ASN A 38 -9.86 -1.66 11.52
C ASN A 38 -9.51 -2.18 12.92
N PHE A 39 -8.43 -2.95 13.05
CA PHE A 39 -7.93 -3.47 14.33
C PHE A 39 -6.79 -2.61 14.96
N SER A 40 -6.44 -1.47 14.36
CA SER A 40 -5.40 -0.59 14.90
C SER A 40 -6.00 0.24 16.04
N GLY A 41 -5.23 0.47 17.10
CA GLY A 41 -5.60 1.44 18.14
C GLY A 41 -5.71 2.85 17.55
N GLU A 42 -6.52 3.72 18.17
CA GLU A 42 -6.75 5.08 17.68
C GLU A 42 -5.50 5.97 17.70
N ASP A 43 -4.52 5.61 18.53
CA ASP A 43 -3.24 6.29 18.72
C ASP A 43 -2.07 5.59 18.00
N ILE A 44 -2.34 4.54 17.21
CA ILE A 44 -1.29 3.74 16.58
C ILE A 44 -1.09 4.11 15.12
N VAL A 45 0.15 4.44 14.77
CA VAL A 45 0.64 4.55 13.39
C VAL A 45 1.29 3.24 12.97
N VAL A 46 0.96 2.76 11.76
CA VAL A 46 1.54 1.54 11.20
C VAL A 46 2.69 1.90 10.26
N LEU A 47 3.86 1.32 10.52
CA LEU A 47 5.05 1.46 9.68
C LEU A 47 5.46 0.13 9.08
N LYS A 48 5.92 0.14 7.83
CA LYS A 48 6.64 -0.98 7.23
C LYS A 48 8.14 -0.68 7.22
N LEU A 49 8.90 -1.48 7.96
CA LEU A 49 10.34 -1.40 8.06
C LEU A 49 11.02 -1.91 6.77
N ASP A 50 12.29 -1.54 6.57
CA ASP A 50 13.07 -1.99 5.42
C ASP A 50 13.29 -3.51 5.36
N ASN A 51 13.21 -4.19 6.51
CA ASN A 51 13.26 -5.65 6.59
C ASN A 51 11.93 -6.33 6.20
N GLY A 52 10.90 -5.55 5.82
CA GLY A 52 9.62 -6.03 5.35
C GLY A 52 8.57 -6.26 6.44
N TYR A 53 8.92 -6.13 7.73
CA TYR A 53 7.98 -6.26 8.84
C TYR A 53 7.13 -5.00 9.02
N ASN A 54 5.87 -5.20 9.40
CA ASN A 54 4.98 -4.14 9.82
C ASN A 54 5.01 -4.02 11.35
N ILE A 55 5.10 -2.80 11.86
CA ILE A 55 5.05 -2.48 13.29
C ILE A 55 3.99 -1.41 13.55
N GLY A 56 3.41 -1.42 14.75
CA GLY A 56 2.60 -0.34 15.28
C GLY A 56 3.42 0.51 16.24
N VAL A 57 3.34 1.83 16.12
CA VAL A 57 4.00 2.80 17.00
C VAL A 57 2.95 3.75 17.54
N SER A 58 2.87 3.90 18.87
CA SER A 58 1.99 4.91 19.48
C SER A 58 2.50 6.31 19.16
N VAL A 59 1.58 7.24 18.91
CA VAL A 59 1.89 8.65 18.65
C VAL A 59 2.08 9.47 19.91
N GLU A 60 1.81 8.90 21.09
CA GLU A 60 2.00 9.59 22.37
C GLU A 60 3.49 9.90 22.60
N GLY A 61 3.82 11.19 22.71
CA GLY A 61 5.21 11.66 22.85
C GLY A 61 6.09 11.42 21.62
N ALA A 62 5.51 11.04 20.49
CA ALA A 62 6.27 10.74 19.28
C ALA A 62 6.47 11.98 18.39
N GLU A 63 7.62 12.06 17.75
CA GLU A 63 7.92 13.06 16.72
C GLU A 63 7.99 12.38 15.34
N LEU A 64 7.39 13.02 14.33
CA LEU A 64 7.39 12.54 12.95
C LEU A 64 8.26 13.43 12.07
N THR A 65 9.09 12.82 11.22
CA THR A 65 9.82 13.51 10.16
C THR A 65 9.61 12.81 8.82
N ILE A 66 9.24 13.54 7.77
CA ILE A 66 9.14 13.00 6.42
C ILE A 66 10.53 12.94 5.79
N LEU A 67 10.95 11.76 5.34
CA LEU A 67 12.24 11.55 4.66
C LEU A 67 12.09 11.58 3.15
N SER A 68 10.99 11.03 2.62
CA SER A 68 10.68 11.10 1.18
C SER A 68 9.20 10.87 0.90
N ASN A 69 8.67 11.55 -0.11
CA ASN A 69 7.28 11.42 -0.53
C ASN A 69 7.02 10.16 -1.36
N ALA A 70 5.79 9.65 -1.27
CA ALA A 70 5.30 8.51 -2.04
C ALA A 70 5.43 8.75 -3.55
N LYS A 71 5.95 7.75 -4.28
CA LYS A 71 6.00 7.75 -5.75
C LYS A 71 4.89 6.87 -6.32
N LYS A 72 4.06 7.43 -7.21
CA LYS A 72 3.12 6.65 -8.00
C LYS A 72 3.84 6.08 -9.23
N ASN A 73 4.14 4.79 -9.21
CA ASN A 73 4.54 4.07 -10.41
C ASN A 73 3.29 3.47 -11.05
N LYS A 74 3.00 3.87 -12.30
CA LYS A 74 1.95 3.24 -13.08
C LYS A 74 2.55 2.02 -13.77
N ALA A 75 1.99 0.83 -13.51
CA ALA A 75 2.37 -0.35 -14.25
C ALA A 75 1.83 -0.24 -15.69
N GLU A 76 2.72 -0.38 -16.68
CA GLU A 76 2.33 -0.51 -18.08
C GLU A 76 2.24 -1.98 -18.45
N PHE A 77 1.10 -2.39 -19.01
CA PHE A 77 0.90 -3.76 -19.49
C PHE A 77 0.89 -3.76 -21.01
N PRO A 78 1.85 -4.43 -21.67
CA PRO A 78 1.87 -4.48 -23.12
C PRO A 78 0.66 -5.26 -23.65
N LYS A 79 -0.01 -4.69 -24.66
CA LYS A 79 -1.12 -5.37 -25.35
C LYS A 79 -0.59 -6.52 -26.19
N LYS A 80 -1.17 -7.72 -26.04
CA LYS A 80 -0.88 -8.85 -26.93
C LYS A 80 -1.71 -8.77 -28.21
N LYS A 81 -1.14 -9.23 -29.32
CA LYS A 81 -1.86 -9.34 -30.60
C LYS A 81 -2.88 -10.47 -30.53
N LYS A 82 -4.10 -10.23 -31.02
CA LYS A 82 -5.13 -11.26 -31.16
C LYS A 82 -4.76 -12.25 -32.27
N ASP A 83 -4.85 -13.55 -31.99
CA ASP A 83 -4.75 -14.60 -33.01
C ASP A 83 -6.16 -14.91 -33.56
N LYS A 84 -6.37 -14.65 -34.86
CA LYS A 84 -7.66 -14.85 -35.54
C LYS A 84 -8.09 -16.31 -35.62
N ARG A 85 -7.21 -17.28 -35.33
CA ARG A 85 -7.50 -18.72 -35.37
C ARG A 85 -8.11 -19.24 -34.07
N LEU A 86 -8.07 -18.46 -32.99
CA LEU A 86 -8.61 -18.83 -31.69
C LEU A 86 -10.08 -18.42 -31.56
N LYS A 87 -10.82 -19.11 -30.69
CA LYS A 87 -12.21 -18.75 -30.35
C LYS A 87 -12.22 -17.54 -29.41
N ASP A 88 -13.23 -16.70 -29.55
CA ASP A 88 -13.48 -15.61 -28.62
C ASP A 88 -14.10 -16.15 -27.32
N ILE A 89 -13.56 -15.70 -26.19
CA ILE A 89 -14.06 -16.01 -24.85
C ILE A 89 -14.21 -14.67 -24.12
N SER A 90 -15.38 -14.48 -23.51
CA SER A 90 -15.64 -13.35 -22.62
C SER A 90 -15.58 -13.81 -21.17
N VAL A 91 -14.85 -13.06 -20.33
CA VAL A 91 -14.79 -13.27 -18.88
C VAL A 91 -15.55 -12.13 -18.21
N LEU A 92 -16.64 -12.45 -17.51
CA LEU A 92 -17.42 -11.48 -16.75
C LEU A 92 -17.04 -11.57 -15.27
N ALA A 93 -16.43 -10.52 -14.74
CA ALA A 93 -16.12 -10.43 -13.32
C ALA A 93 -17.37 -10.07 -12.50
N THR A 94 -17.72 -10.91 -11.53
CA THR A 94 -18.87 -10.72 -10.62
C THR A 94 -18.47 -10.46 -9.16
N GLY A 95 -17.17 -10.28 -8.90
CA GLY A 95 -16.61 -10.04 -7.57
C GLY A 95 -15.58 -11.09 -7.13
N GLY A 96 -15.63 -12.29 -7.71
CA GLY A 96 -14.60 -13.31 -7.53
C GLY A 96 -13.28 -12.90 -8.21
N THR A 97 -12.20 -12.77 -7.44
CA THR A 97 -10.86 -12.48 -7.98
C THR A 97 -10.17 -13.78 -8.35
N ILE A 98 -9.81 -13.94 -9.64
CA ILE A 98 -9.10 -15.14 -10.16
C ILE A 98 -7.62 -14.90 -10.43
N ALA A 99 -7.18 -13.65 -10.37
CA ALA A 99 -5.81 -13.22 -10.59
C ALA A 99 -5.54 -11.87 -9.92
N SER A 100 -4.32 -11.65 -9.45
CA SER A 100 -3.95 -10.44 -8.72
C SER A 100 -2.46 -10.13 -8.82
N PHE A 101 -2.11 -8.88 -8.57
CA PHE A 101 -0.73 -8.43 -8.43
C PHE A 101 -0.42 -8.17 -6.96
N VAL A 102 0.77 -8.58 -6.53
CA VAL A 102 1.29 -8.29 -5.19
C VAL A 102 2.39 -7.25 -5.31
N ASP A 103 2.22 -6.11 -4.64
CA ASP A 103 3.30 -5.14 -4.46
C ASP A 103 4.04 -5.49 -3.17
N TYR A 104 5.21 -6.12 -3.28
CA TYR A 104 6.00 -6.52 -2.12
C TYR A 104 6.55 -5.33 -1.32
N LYS A 105 6.67 -4.14 -1.91
CA LYS A 105 7.12 -2.94 -1.20
C LYS A 105 6.05 -2.47 -0.24
N THR A 106 4.81 -2.34 -0.70
CA THR A 106 3.69 -1.86 0.14
C THR A 106 2.96 -2.98 0.88
N GLY A 107 3.07 -4.23 0.41
CA GLY A 107 2.26 -5.36 0.87
C GLY A 107 0.84 -5.38 0.27
N ALA A 108 0.51 -4.44 -0.62
CA ALA A 108 -0.81 -4.35 -1.22
C ALA A 108 -1.05 -5.47 -2.24
N VAL A 109 -2.30 -5.93 -2.30
CA VAL A 109 -2.78 -6.88 -3.32
C VAL A 109 -3.85 -6.18 -4.15
N SER A 110 -3.71 -6.20 -5.48
CA SER A 110 -4.65 -5.57 -6.41
C SER A 110 -5.19 -6.59 -7.41
N PRO A 111 -6.50 -6.63 -7.68
CA PRO A 111 -7.07 -7.58 -8.63
C PRO A 111 -6.66 -7.25 -10.08
N ALA A 112 -6.48 -8.29 -10.90
CA ALA A 112 -6.35 -8.15 -12.35
C ALA A 112 -7.75 -8.10 -12.99
N ILE A 113 -8.10 -6.97 -13.61
CA ILE A 113 -9.46 -6.71 -14.12
C ILE A 113 -9.53 -6.59 -15.65
N THR A 114 -8.40 -6.44 -16.34
CA THR A 114 -8.37 -6.40 -17.82
C THR A 114 -7.82 -7.71 -18.40
N ALA A 115 -8.09 -7.97 -19.68
CA ALA A 115 -7.54 -9.12 -20.38
C ALA A 115 -6.00 -9.08 -20.41
N GLU A 116 -5.41 -7.88 -20.60
CA GLU A 116 -3.96 -7.69 -20.54
C GLU A 116 -3.42 -8.01 -19.15
N GLN A 117 -4.07 -7.53 -18.09
CA GLN A 117 -3.66 -7.82 -16.72
C GLN A 117 -3.76 -9.32 -16.42
N LEU A 118 -4.86 -9.98 -16.79
CA LEU A 118 -5.05 -11.41 -16.58
C LEU A 118 -3.92 -12.22 -17.23
N VAL A 119 -3.59 -11.90 -18.48
CA VAL A 119 -2.52 -12.59 -19.23
C VAL A 119 -1.12 -12.32 -18.67
N ASN A 120 -0.89 -11.20 -17.99
CA ASN A 120 0.40 -10.82 -17.40
C ASN A 120 0.48 -11.05 -15.88
N SER A 121 -0.55 -11.65 -15.28
CA SER A 121 -0.64 -11.89 -13.83
C SER A 121 -0.28 -13.32 -13.40
N VAL A 122 -0.04 -14.19 -14.39
CA VAL A 122 0.49 -15.55 -14.24
C VAL A 122 2.01 -15.57 -14.45
#